data_AF-A0A2V9DED2-F1
#
_entry.id   AF-A0A2V9DED2-F1
#
_cell.length_a   1.000
_cell.length_b   1.000
_cell.length_c   1.000
_cell.angle_alpha   90.00
_cell.angle_beta   90.00
_cell.angle_gamma   90.00
#
_symmetry.space_group_name_H-M   'P 1'
#
loop_
_entity.id
_entity.type
_entity.pdbx_description
1 polymer ?
#
loop_
_entity_poly.entity_id
_entity_poly.type
_entity_poly.pdbx_seq_one_letter_code
_entity_poly.pdbx_strand_id
1 'polypeptide(L)'
;MPAALEAEHLCLHHFMVNVEQSCHEMRRETVLGRTPHARQVEIMKYVADHGEMLARVATSGLHLPDEVKARVLNTFLTLMNLRENLDRAALRQPIGRGVSR
;
A
#
# COMPACT_ATOMS: atom_id res chain seq x y z
N MET A 1 13.64 -13.32 -12.30
CA MET A 1 12.58 -12.50 -11.66
C MET A 1 12.14 -13.24 -10.40
N PRO A 2 11.86 -12.59 -9.26
CA PRO A 2 11.39 -13.30 -8.07
C PRO A 2 10.10 -14.06 -8.38
N ALA A 3 10.00 -15.34 -7.99
CA ALA A 3 8.80 -16.17 -8.23
C ALA A 3 7.53 -15.52 -7.67
N ALA A 4 7.68 -14.77 -6.56
CA ALA A 4 6.60 -14.00 -5.94
C ALA A 4 5.98 -12.90 -6.84
N LEU A 5 6.65 -12.51 -7.93
CA LEU A 5 6.20 -11.46 -8.87
C LEU A 5 5.85 -12.01 -10.26
N GLU A 6 5.81 -13.34 -10.44
CA GLU A 6 5.52 -13.93 -11.76
C GLU A 6 4.16 -13.55 -12.31
N ALA A 7 3.15 -13.46 -11.44
CA ALA A 7 1.80 -13.04 -11.81
C ALA A 7 1.72 -11.56 -12.23
N GLU A 8 2.62 -10.72 -11.72
CA GLU A 8 2.63 -9.28 -12.00
C GLU A 8 3.34 -8.94 -13.31
N HIS A 9 4.11 -9.87 -13.88
CA HIS A 9 4.95 -9.64 -15.07
C HIS A 9 5.88 -8.41 -15.00
N LEU A 10 6.22 -7.98 -13.77
CA LEU A 10 7.09 -6.84 -13.51
C LEU A 10 8.42 -7.28 -12.88
N CYS A 11 9.51 -6.63 -13.28
CA CYS A 11 10.76 -6.76 -12.53
C CYS A 11 10.61 -6.08 -11.15
N LEU A 12 11.42 -6.52 -10.18
CA LEU A 12 11.34 -6.03 -8.79
C LEU A 12 11.39 -4.50 -8.69
N HIS A 13 12.20 -3.84 -9.52
CA HIS A 13 12.28 -2.38 -9.54
C HIS A 13 10.95 -1.74 -9.98
N HIS A 14 10.39 -2.16 -11.12
CA HIS A 14 9.14 -1.60 -11.62
C HIS A 14 7.96 -1.92 -10.70
N PHE A 15 7.96 -3.09 -10.07
CA PHE A 15 6.97 -3.43 -9.05
C PHE A 15 6.99 -2.42 -7.90
N MET A 16 8.15 -2.15 -7.30
CA MET A 16 8.26 -1.18 -6.20
C MET A 16 7.86 0.23 -6.63
N VAL A 17 8.29 0.70 -7.81
CA VAL A 17 7.91 2.01 -8.35
C VAL A 17 6.40 2.12 -8.53
N ASN A 18 5.76 1.08 -9.08
CA ASN A 18 4.30 1.05 -9.24
C ASN A 18 3.58 1.11 -7.89
N VAL A 19 4.05 0.34 -6.90
CA VAL A 19 3.49 0.36 -5.55
C VAL A 19 3.58 1.75 -4.92
N GLU A 20 4.74 2.39 -5.02
CA GLU A 20 4.98 3.72 -4.46
C GLU A 20 4.10 4.79 -5.13
N GLN A 21 3.99 4.75 -6.47
CA GLN A 21 3.16 5.66 -7.23
C GLN A 21 1.67 5.49 -6.88
N SER A 22 1.19 4.26 -6.85
CA SER A 22 -0.20 3.93 -6.48
C SER A 22 -0.51 4.36 -5.05
N CYS A 23 0.43 4.18 -4.11
CA CYS A 23 0.27 4.68 -2.75
C CYS A 23 0.19 6.20 -2.66
N HIS A 24 0.97 6.90 -3.48
CA HIS A 24 0.93 8.37 -3.57
C HIS A 24 -0.44 8.85 -4.05
N GLU A 25 -0.99 8.21 -5.08
CA GLU A 25 -2.32 8.52 -5.64
C GLU A 25 -3.44 8.25 -4.62
N MET A 26 -3.45 7.07 -4.00
CA MET A 26 -4.43 6.72 -2.97
C MET A 26 -4.35 7.66 -1.77
N ARG A 27 -3.15 8.06 -1.33
CA ARG A 27 -2.98 9.04 -0.25
C ARG A 27 -3.57 10.41 -0.59
N ARG A 28 -3.43 10.84 -1.86
CA ARG A 28 -4.05 12.09 -2.33
C ARG A 28 -5.57 11.98 -2.36
N GLU A 29 -6.10 10.83 -2.77
CA GLU A 29 -7.53 10.52 -2.78
C GLU A 29 -8.13 10.58 -1.36
N THR A 30 -7.42 10.06 -0.36
CA THR A 30 -7.90 9.92 1.02
C THR A 30 -7.70 11.15 1.89
N VAL A 31 -6.86 12.11 1.46
CA VAL A 31 -6.50 13.29 2.25
C VAL A 31 -7.71 14.11 2.72
N LEU A 32 -8.77 14.16 1.89
CA LEU A 32 -9.97 14.95 2.15
C LEU A 32 -10.94 14.29 3.14
N GLY A 33 -10.69 13.04 3.56
CA GLY A 33 -11.50 12.33 4.55
C GLY A 33 -12.92 11.96 4.08
N ARG A 34 -13.21 12.07 2.78
CA ARG A 34 -14.52 11.76 2.17
C ARG A 34 -14.53 10.45 1.39
N THR A 35 -13.47 9.65 1.49
CA THR A 35 -13.34 8.37 0.79
C THR A 35 -14.46 7.42 1.25
N PRO A 36 -15.29 6.90 0.34
CA PRO A 36 -16.35 5.94 0.68
C PRO A 36 -15.80 4.69 1.36
N HIS A 37 -16.54 4.09 2.29
CA HIS A 37 -16.09 2.89 3.02
C HIS A 37 -15.66 1.74 2.10
N ALA A 38 -16.40 1.47 1.02
CA ALA A 38 -16.04 0.45 0.04
C ALA A 38 -14.62 0.68 -0.53
N ARG A 39 -14.30 1.94 -0.84
CA ARG A 39 -12.98 2.33 -1.34
C ARG A 39 -11.90 2.22 -0.27
N GLN A 40 -12.21 2.52 1.00
CA GLN A 40 -11.29 2.28 2.11
C GLN A 40 -10.92 0.79 2.23
N VAL A 41 -11.90 -0.11 2.06
CA VAL A 41 -11.69 -1.57 2.07
C VAL A 41 -10.79 -2.00 0.91
N GLU A 42 -11.00 -1.46 -0.30
CA GLU A 42 -10.13 -1.71 -1.46
C GLU A 42 -8.69 -1.29 -1.20
N ILE A 43 -8.48 -0.10 -0.62
CA ILE A 43 -7.15 0.41 -0.27
C ILE A 43 -6.49 -0.49 0.79
N MET A 44 -7.23 -0.94 1.80
CA MET A 44 -6.72 -1.87 2.81
C MET A 44 -6.34 -3.22 2.21
N LYS A 45 -7.14 -3.74 1.28
CA LYS A 45 -6.83 -4.97 0.54
C LYS A 45 -5.57 -4.79 -0.29
N TYR A 46 -5.44 -3.67 -1.02
CA TYR A 46 -4.24 -3.35 -1.78
C TYR A 46 -2.99 -3.35 -0.88
N VAL A 47 -3.07 -2.70 0.29
CA VAL A 47 -1.95 -2.65 1.24
C VAL A 47 -1.55 -4.05 1.72
N ALA A 48 -2.53 -4.89 2.04
CA ALA A 48 -2.28 -6.26 2.49
C ALA A 48 -1.64 -7.12 1.39
N ASP A 49 -2.23 -7.14 0.20
CA ASP A 49 -1.79 -7.98 -0.92
C ASP A 49 -0.35 -7.61 -1.35
N HIS A 50 -0.04 -6.32 -1.48
CA HIS A 50 1.29 -5.87 -1.89
C HIS A 50 2.32 -5.97 -0.76
N GLY A 51 1.89 -5.81 0.50
CA GLY A 51 2.74 -6.05 1.65
C GLY A 51 3.17 -7.52 1.74
N GLU A 52 2.25 -8.45 1.45
CA GLU A 52 2.56 -9.87 1.38
C GLU A 52 3.55 -10.19 0.26
N MET A 53 3.35 -9.63 -0.95
CA MET A 53 4.28 -9.82 -2.07
C MET A 53 5.69 -9.32 -1.75
N LEU A 54 5.82 -8.13 -1.15
CA LEU A 54 7.12 -7.61 -0.70
C LEU A 54 7.76 -8.52 0.35
N ALA A 55 6.97 -9.05 1.28
CA ALA A 55 7.47 -9.96 2.32
C ALA A 55 8.04 -11.23 1.69
N ARG A 56 7.27 -11.86 0.78
CA ARG A 56 7.71 -13.04 0.03
C ARG A 56 9.00 -12.77 -0.75
N VAL A 57 9.14 -11.61 -1.40
CA VAL A 57 10.39 -11.23 -2.07
C VAL A 57 11.54 -11.10 -1.07
N ALA A 58 11.35 -10.35 0.00
CA ALA A 58 12.37 -10.08 1.01
C ALA A 58 12.85 -11.34 1.74
N THR A 59 11.98 -12.33 1.90
CA THR A 59 12.27 -13.59 2.61
C THR A 59 12.43 -14.80 1.67
N SER A 60 12.54 -14.59 0.36
CA SER A 60 12.65 -15.67 -0.65
C SER A 60 13.98 -16.43 -0.63
N GLY A 61 14.93 -16.04 0.23
CA GLY A 61 16.29 -16.57 0.22
C GLY A 61 17.16 -16.05 -0.94
N LEU A 62 16.62 -15.17 -1.80
CA LEU A 62 17.39 -14.50 -2.84
C LEU A 62 18.43 -13.57 -2.21
N HIS A 63 19.67 -13.63 -2.71
CA HIS A 63 20.70 -12.68 -2.34
C HIS A 63 20.43 -11.34 -3.02
N LEU A 64 19.77 -10.44 -2.30
CA LEU A 64 19.49 -9.08 -2.75
C LEU A 64 20.67 -8.16 -2.39
N PRO A 65 21.14 -7.30 -3.32
CA PRO A 65 22.05 -6.21 -2.98
C PRO A 65 21.45 -5.31 -1.88
N ASP A 66 22.29 -4.70 -1.05
CA ASP A 66 21.81 -3.89 0.08
C ASP A 66 20.99 -2.68 -0.36
N GLU A 67 21.31 -2.08 -1.52
CA GLU A 67 20.50 -1.03 -2.14
C GLU A 67 19.07 -1.50 -2.47
N VAL A 68 18.92 -2.77 -2.87
CA VAL A 68 17.61 -3.36 -3.17
C VAL A 68 16.86 -3.64 -1.88
N LYS A 69 17.54 -4.14 -0.84
CA LYS A 69 16.93 -4.32 0.49
C LYS A 69 16.42 -2.99 1.06
N ALA A 70 17.23 -1.94 0.97
CA ALA A 70 16.84 -0.60 1.40
C ALA A 70 15.61 -0.09 0.64
N ARG A 71 15.54 -0.34 -0.68
CA ARG A 71 14.37 0.02 -1.48
C ARG A 71 13.12 -0.78 -1.08
N VAL A 72 13.23 -2.09 -0.86
CA VAL A 72 12.12 -2.91 -0.36
C VAL A 72 11.58 -2.39 0.97
N LEU A 73 12.47 -2.01 1.91
CA LEU A 73 12.07 -1.42 3.20
C LEU A 73 11.37 -0.06 3.02
N ASN A 74 11.85 0.78 2.09
CA ASN A 74 11.18 2.05 1.77
C ASN A 74 9.78 1.84 1.19
N THR A 75 9.61 0.85 0.31
CA THR A 75 8.31 0.50 -0.25
C THR A 75 7.36 -0.03 0.84
N PHE A 76 7.86 -0.83 1.80
CA PHE A 76 7.09 -1.24 2.99
C PHE A 76 6.63 -0.04 3.83
N LEU A 77 7.55 0.90 4.13
CA LEU A 77 7.20 2.13 4.84
C LEU A 77 6.12 2.91 4.10
N THR A 78 6.17 2.95 2.77
CA THR A 78 5.18 3.64 1.94
C THR A 78 3.78 3.03 2.09
N LEU A 79 3.66 1.69 2.10
CA LEU A 79 2.41 0.99 2.37
C LEU A 79 1.87 1.26 3.78
N MET A 80 2.74 1.22 4.80
CA MET A 80 2.35 1.51 6.19
C MET A 80 1.87 2.95 6.35
N ASN A 81 2.56 3.88 5.69
CA ASN A 81 2.21 5.29 5.64
C ASN A 81 0.86 5.57 4.96
N LEU A 82 0.47 4.75 3.99
CA LEU A 82 -0.86 4.82 3.37
C LEU A 82 -1.94 4.30 4.33
N ARG A 83 -1.71 3.14 4.95
CA ARG A 83 -2.64 2.58 5.96
C ARG A 83 -2.89 3.57 7.10
N GLU A 84 -1.83 4.10 7.71
CA GLU A 84 -1.95 5.06 8.80
C GLU A 84 -2.63 6.37 8.35
N ASN A 85 -2.44 6.78 7.10
CA ASN A 85 -3.17 7.91 6.52
C ASN A 85 -4.67 7.63 6.43
N LEU A 86 -5.06 6.42 5.99
CA LEU A 86 -6.44 5.99 5.90
C LEU A 86 -7.10 5.93 7.29
N ASP A 87 -6.42 5.32 8.26
CA ASP A 87 -6.88 5.24 9.65
C ASP A 87 -7.11 6.64 10.24
N ARG A 88 -6.17 7.56 10.03
CA ARG A 88 -6.32 8.98 10.44
C ARG A 88 -7.45 9.69 9.72
N ALA A 89 -7.69 9.40 8.45
CA ALA A 89 -8.78 10.00 7.67
C ALA A 89 -10.15 9.52 8.17
N ALA A 90 -10.28 8.24 8.53
CA ALA A 90 -11.51 7.67 9.09
C ALA A 90 -11.88 8.32 10.44
N LEU A 91 -10.90 8.60 11.30
CA LEU A 91 -11.11 9.29 12.58
C LEU A 91 -11.59 10.75 12.44
N ARG A 92 -11.38 11.40 11.28
CA ARG A 92 -11.86 12.77 11.02
C ARG A 92 -13.34 12.81 10.65
N GLN A 93 -13.94 11.67 10.28
CA GLN A 93 -15.37 11.65 10.03
C GLN A 93 -16.10 11.78 11.37
N PRO A 94 -16.95 12.82 11.54
CA PRO A 94 -17.72 12.95 12.76
C PRO A 94 -18.65 11.74 12.90
N ILE A 95 -18.53 11.02 14.01
CA ILE A 95 -19.51 10.04 14.46
C ILE A 95 -20.84 10.78 14.61
N GLY A 96 -21.76 10.66 13.65
CA GLY A 96 -23.12 11.17 13.82
C GLY A 96 -23.70 12.13 12.76
N ARG A 97 -23.41 11.97 11.47
CA ARG A 97 -24.38 12.40 10.43
C ARG A 97 -25.09 11.22 9.78
N GLY A 98 -25.61 10.35 10.64
CA GLY A 98 -26.89 9.70 10.42
C GLY A 98 -27.95 10.44 11.23
N VAL A 99 -28.42 11.59 10.74
CA VAL A 99 -29.68 12.17 11.21
C VAL A 99 -30.54 12.41 9.98
N SER A 100 -31.50 11.51 9.85
CA SER A 100 -32.79 11.57 9.16
C SER A 100 -33.06 12.78 8.27
N ARG A 101 -33.31 12.49 6.99
CA ARG A 101 -34.56 12.85 6.29
C ARG A 101 -34.76 11.95 5.08
#